data_AF-A0A7C5HEJ5-F1
#
_entry.id   AF-A0A7C5HEJ5-F1
#
_cell.length_a   1.000
_cell.length_b   1.000
_cell.length_c   1.000
_cell.angle_alpha   90.00
_cell.angle_beta   90.00
_cell.angle_gamma   90.00
#
_symmetry.space_group_name_H-M   'P 1'
#
loop_
_entity.id
_entity.type
_entity.pdbx_description
1 polymer ?
#
loop_
_entity_poly.entity_id
_entity_poly.type
_entity_poly.pdbx_seq_one_letter_code
_entity_poly.pdbx_strand_id
1 'polypeptide(L)'
;LQVKVRGSMFGFFFNDKEVKNFDDALASDTERFAAFHRGMLESGIYLACSQFETGFICSAMDDAMISETIDKAFKVFKEIA
;
A
#
# COMPACT_ATOMS: atom_id res chain seq x y z
N LEU A 1 -9.61 -2.44 1.46
CA LEU A 1 -8.15 -2.64 1.39
C LEU A 1 -7.83 -3.97 2.05
N GLN A 2 -7.25 -4.90 1.31
CA GLN A 2 -6.73 -6.15 1.88
C GLN A 2 -5.22 -6.01 2.09
N VAL A 3 -4.70 -6.62 3.15
CA VAL A 3 -3.26 -6.60 3.46
C VAL A 3 -2.73 -8.02 3.59
N LYS A 4 -1.49 -8.25 3.15
CA LYS A 4 -0.77 -9.52 3.32
C LYS A 4 0.64 -9.22 3.81
N VAL A 5 1.15 -10.03 4.73
CA VAL A 5 2.49 -9.88 5.33
C VAL A 5 3.18 -11.24 5.43
N ARG A 6 4.50 -11.27 5.18
CA ARG A 6 5.37 -12.43 5.35
C ARG A 6 6.77 -11.96 5.74
N GLY A 7 7.15 -12.15 7.00
CA GLY A 7 8.42 -11.63 7.51
C GLY A 7 8.49 -10.11 7.36
N SER A 8 9.54 -9.59 6.72
CA SER A 8 9.72 -8.16 6.43
C SER A 8 9.03 -7.68 5.14
N MET A 9 8.26 -8.54 4.48
CA MET A 9 7.49 -8.19 3.28
C MET A 9 6.05 -7.86 3.67
N PHE A 10 5.53 -6.80 3.06
CA PHE A 10 4.11 -6.45 3.13
C PHE A 10 3.57 -6.12 1.74
N GLY A 11 2.27 -6.18 1.59
CA GLY A 11 1.58 -5.79 0.37
C GLY A 11 0.11 -5.55 0.66
N PHE A 12 -0.55 -4.85 -0.25
CA PHE A 12 -1.96 -4.54 -0.11
C PHE A 12 -2.65 -4.53 -1.46
N PHE A 13 -3.91 -4.95 -1.48
CA PHE A 13 -4.75 -5.03 -2.67
C PHE A 13 -6.02 -4.20 -2.49
N PHE A 14 -6.29 -3.34 -3.47
CA PHE A 14 -7.59 -2.68 -3.60
C PHE A 14 -8.58 -3.63 -4.28
N ASN A 15 -9.02 -4.64 -3.55
CA ASN A 15 -9.95 -5.64 -4.07
C ASN A 15 -11.03 -5.94 -3.01
N ASP A 16 -12.26 -6.18 -3.46
CA ASP A 16 -13.39 -6.54 -2.60
C ASP A 16 -13.44 -8.05 -2.32
N LYS A 17 -12.84 -8.87 -3.20
CA LYS A 17 -12.75 -10.34 -3.06
C LYS A 17 -11.39 -10.75 -2.56
N GLU A 18 -11.35 -11.75 -1.68
CA GLU A 18 -10.10 -12.24 -1.10
C GLU A 18 -9.08 -12.64 -2.18
N VAL A 19 -7.88 -12.05 -2.15
CA VAL A 19 -6.80 -12.37 -3.09
C VAL A 19 -6.05 -13.62 -2.63
N LYS A 20 -6.15 -14.71 -3.40
CA LYS A 20 -5.50 -16.01 -3.14
C LYS A 20 -4.55 -16.45 -4.24
N ASN A 21 -4.74 -15.94 -5.45
CA ASN A 21 -3.94 -16.29 -6.61
C ASN A 21 -3.69 -15.05 -7.50
N PHE A 22 -3.03 -15.28 -8.64
CA PHE A 22 -2.68 -14.22 -9.58
C PHE A 22 -3.91 -13.59 -10.26
N ASP A 23 -4.90 -14.40 -10.65
CA ASP A 23 -6.12 -13.90 -11.29
C ASP A 23 -6.92 -13.00 -10.33
N ASP A 24 -6.96 -13.35 -9.05
CA ASP A 24 -7.58 -12.48 -8.03
C ASP A 24 -6.80 -11.17 -7.89
N ALA A 25 -5.46 -11.21 -7.95
CA ALA A 25 -4.63 -10.02 -7.85
C ALA A 25 -4.90 -9.07 -9.04
N LEU A 26 -4.99 -9.62 -10.26
CA LEU A 26 -5.32 -8.87 -11.48
C LEU A 26 -6.70 -8.19 -11.43
N ALA A 27 -7.63 -8.70 -10.62
CA ALA A 27 -8.94 -8.10 -10.41
C ALA A 27 -8.93 -6.91 -9.43
N SER A 28 -7.76 -6.49 -8.94
CA SER A 28 -7.64 -5.32 -8.05
C SER A 28 -7.84 -4.00 -8.81
N ASP A 29 -8.41 -3.02 -8.13
CA ASP A 29 -8.63 -1.66 -8.63
C ASP A 29 -7.30 -0.90 -8.72
N THR A 30 -6.71 -0.93 -9.92
CA THR A 30 -5.43 -0.26 -10.21
C THR A 30 -5.56 1.26 -10.32
N GLU A 31 -6.75 1.79 -10.62
CA GLU A 31 -6.98 3.25 -10.66
C GLU A 31 -6.94 3.84 -9.26
N ARG A 32 -7.60 3.16 -8.31
CA ARG A 32 -7.54 3.51 -6.89
C ARG A 32 -6.15 3.34 -6.32
N PHE A 33 -5.42 2.29 -6.72
CA PHE A 33 -4.01 2.17 -6.39
C PHE A 33 -3.20 3.36 -6.88
N ALA A 34 -3.37 3.78 -8.14
CA ALA A 34 -2.63 4.90 -8.71
C ALA A 34 -2.95 6.22 -7.99
N ALA A 35 -4.20 6.45 -7.61
CA ALA A 35 -4.59 7.61 -6.79
C ALA A 35 -3.94 7.59 -5.41
N PHE A 36 -3.97 6.43 -4.73
CA PHE A 36 -3.31 6.26 -3.43
C PHE A 36 -1.79 6.42 -3.52
N HIS A 37 -1.13 5.79 -4.50
CA HIS A 37 0.32 5.89 -4.70
C HIS A 37 0.75 7.33 -4.92
N ARG A 38 0.05 8.07 -5.79
CA ARG A 38 0.30 9.50 -6.01
C ARG A 38 0.16 10.31 -4.73
N GLY A 39 -0.93 10.13 -3.96
CA GLY A 39 -1.13 10.87 -2.71
C GLY A 39 -0.07 10.55 -1.65
N MET A 40 0.37 9.29 -1.57
CA MET A 40 1.47 8.89 -0.69
C MET A 40 2.80 9.53 -1.11
N LEU A 41 3.09 9.54 -2.41
CA LEU A 41 4.29 10.17 -2.97
C LEU A 41 4.30 11.69 -2.72
N GLU A 42 3.18 12.36 -2.94
CA GLU A 42 3.01 13.80 -2.63
C GLU A 42 3.14 14.09 -1.13
N SER A 43 2.77 13.13 -0.28
CA SER A 43 2.97 13.19 1.18
C SER A 43 4.40 12.83 1.62
N GLY A 44 5.30 12.54 0.69
CA GLY A 44 6.70 12.22 0.96
C GLY A 44 6.97 10.75 1.33
N ILE A 45 6.03 9.84 1.07
CA ILE A 45 6.22 8.39 1.27
C ILE A 45 6.32 7.71 -0.09
N TYR A 46 7.49 7.15 -0.39
CA TYR A 46 7.70 6.37 -1.60
C TYR A 46 7.35 4.89 -1.37
N LEU A 47 6.24 4.45 -1.96
CA LEU A 47 5.85 3.05 -2.02
C LEU A 47 6.24 2.45 -3.38
N ALA A 48 6.28 1.12 -3.46
CA ALA A 48 6.48 0.41 -4.72
C ALA A 48 5.50 0.93 -5.79
N CYS A 49 6.00 1.26 -6.98
CA CYS A 49 5.24 1.93 -8.05
C CYS A 49 4.35 0.97 -8.87
N SER A 50 3.88 -0.12 -8.25
CA SER A 50 3.03 -1.12 -8.87
C SER A 50 2.13 -1.78 -7.83
N GLN A 51 0.86 -1.98 -8.17
CA GLN A 51 -0.10 -2.76 -7.38
C GLN A 51 0.36 -4.22 -7.21
N PHE A 52 1.21 -4.72 -8.10
CA PHE A 52 1.64 -6.11 -8.14
C PHE A 52 3.01 -6.32 -7.50
N GLU A 53 3.54 -5.31 -6.81
CA GLU A 53 4.83 -5.38 -6.12
C GLU A 53 4.68 -5.47 -4.60
N THR A 54 5.71 -6.02 -3.97
CA THR A 54 5.82 -6.09 -2.51
C THR A 54 6.53 -4.86 -1.96
N GLY A 55 6.04 -4.35 -0.83
CA GLY A 55 6.76 -3.41 0.01
C GLY A 55 7.68 -4.13 1.00
N PHE A 56 8.80 -3.48 1.33
CA PHE A 56 9.79 -4.03 2.25
C PHE A 56 10.02 -3.08 3.42
N ILE A 57 10.21 -3.65 4.61
CA ILE A 57 10.80 -2.95 5.75
C ILE A 57 12.26 -3.34 5.93
N CYS A 58 13.05 -2.46 6.56
CA CYS A 58 14.46 -2.72 6.87
C CYS A 58 14.82 -2.25 8.28
N SER A 59 15.98 -2.66 8.79
CA SER A 59 16.43 -2.35 10.16
C SER A 59 16.70 -0.86 10.42
N ALA A 60 16.72 -0.03 9.39
CA ALA A 60 16.86 1.42 9.53
C ALA A 60 15.53 2.12 9.83
N MET A 61 14.39 1.45 9.63
CA MET A 61 13.08 1.99 9.94
C MET A 61 12.79 1.85 11.44
N ASP A 62 12.21 2.89 12.02
CA ASP A 62 11.77 2.90 13.42
C ASP A 62 10.24 3.09 13.54
N ASP A 63 9.73 2.99 14.77
CA ASP A 63 8.30 3.12 15.06
C ASP A 63 7.74 4.51 14.71
N ALA A 64 8.57 5.55 14.77
CA ALA A 64 8.16 6.91 14.43
C ALA A 64 7.93 7.05 12.91
N MET A 65 8.84 6.53 12.10
CA MET A 65 8.70 6.48 10.64
C MET A 65 7.46 5.67 10.21
N ILE A 66 7.21 4.54 10.89
CA ILE A 66 6.02 3.71 10.64
C ILE A 66 4.74 4.48 11.00
N SER A 67 4.72 5.12 12.17
CA SER A 67 3.56 5.89 12.64
C SER A 67 3.25 7.06 11.69
N GLU A 68 4.27 7.82 11.28
CA GLU A 68 4.12 8.91 10.32
C GLU A 68 3.57 8.41 8.97
N THR A 69 4.06 7.26 8.50
CA THR A 69 3.59 6.63 7.26
C THR A 69 2.11 6.27 7.34
N ILE A 70 1.66 5.72 8.48
CA ILE A 70 0.27 5.35 8.72
C ILE A 70 -0.62 6.60 8.76
N ASP A 71 -0.22 7.65 9.47
CA ASP A 71 -0.97 8.90 9.56
C ASP A 71 -1.16 9.57 8.19
N LYS A 72 -0.09 9.59 7.38
CA LYS A 72 -0.15 10.06 5.99
C LYS A 72 -1.06 9.20 5.13
N ALA A 73 -1.00 7.88 5.27
CA ALA A 73 -1.90 6.98 4.55
C ALA A 73 -3.37 7.23 4.91
N PHE A 74 -3.69 7.44 6.19
CA PHE A 74 -5.05 7.80 6.62
C PHE A 74 -5.53 9.12 6.01
N LYS A 75 -4.65 10.13 5.95
CA LYS A 75 -4.97 11.40 5.31
C LYS A 75 -5.25 11.21 3.81
N VAL A 76 -4.35 10.54 3.09
CA VAL A 76 -4.51 10.27 1.66
C VAL A 76 -5.78 9.49 1.38
N PHE A 77 -6.11 8.50 2.21
CA PHE A 77 -7.36 7.74 2.06
C PHE A 77 -8.61 8.60 2.17
N LYS A 78 -8.61 9.67 2.97
CA LYS A 78 -9.74 10.61 3.06
C LYS A 78 -9.84 11.53 1.86
N GLU A 79 -8.73 11.80 1.18
CA GLU A 79 -8.65 12.73 0.04
C GLU A 79 -8.99 12.05 -1.28
N ILE A 80 -8.75 10.74 -1.40
CA ILE A 80 -9.07 9.94 -2.59
C ILE A 80 -10.44 9.23 -2.51
N ALA A 81 -11.18 9.40 -1.41
CA ALA A 81 -12.48 8.76 -1.17
C ALA A 81 -13.64 9.55 -1.78
#